data_AF-A0AB39HMQ4-F1
#
_entry.id   AF-A0AB39HMQ4-F1
#
_cell.length_a   1.000
_cell.length_b   1.000
_cell.length_c   1.000
_cell.angle_alpha   90.00
_cell.angle_beta   90.00
_cell.angle_gamma   90.00
#
_symmetry.space_group_name_H-M   'P 1'
#
loop_
_entity.id
_entity.type
_entity.pdbx_description
1 polymer ?
#
loop_
_entity_poly.entity_id
_entity_poly.type
_entity_poly.pdbx_seq_one_letter_code
_entity_poly.pdbx_strand_id
1 'polypeptide(L)'
;MLVEQQEVLILKTEKEEEWCKVEMINISLYCNDLMDSDMKGARNYRIPLTSKEVRGMRLSSVIIMHQDLWPLFEEIQTMRNKYFNTELFKSSIHTRIVPDKWSVAESIYHCYLLLKLTRITSAYYLPIACFYMKFRRPKVKRYIDDMENIYRKKTMKAPFILKPKMKKEYTLKELRDLLEEETEKMKACVSSLTKEQCYWIRYPDPVPKYPNVMQVMKLLKIHEEHHYTVVTKRECQFRG
;
A
#
# COMPACT_ATOMS: atom_id res chain seq x y z
N MET A 1 41.99 19.49 0.58
CA MET A 1 41.73 19.12 1.98
C MET A 1 40.50 19.83 2.57
N LEU A 2 39.42 19.99 1.78
CA LEU A 2 38.17 20.69 2.17
C LEU A 2 36.97 20.16 1.36
N VAL A 3 36.87 18.84 1.14
CA VAL A 3 35.70 18.23 0.45
C VAL A 3 35.12 17.03 1.21
N GLU A 4 35.82 16.50 2.22
CA GLU A 4 35.36 15.31 2.98
C GLU A 4 34.48 15.60 4.20
N GLN A 5 34.25 16.87 4.57
CA GLN A 5 33.49 17.18 5.79
C GLN A 5 31.98 17.40 5.56
N GLN A 6 31.50 17.38 4.31
CA GLN A 6 30.09 17.67 4.02
C GLN A 6 29.21 16.41 3.90
N GLU A 7 29.80 15.23 3.66
CA GLU A 7 29.04 13.96 3.59
C GLU A 7 28.88 13.27 4.96
N VAL A 8 29.69 13.64 5.95
CA VAL A 8 29.61 13.10 7.32
C VAL A 8 28.53 13.79 8.17
N LEU A 9 27.95 14.89 7.69
CA LEU A 9 26.96 15.68 8.44
C LEU A 9 25.51 15.18 8.31
N ILE A 10 25.23 14.19 7.45
CA ILE A 10 23.87 13.65 7.27
C ILE A 10 23.51 12.60 8.34
N LEU A 11 24.49 12.13 9.12
CA LEU A 11 24.31 11.06 10.11
C LEU A 11 24.40 11.51 11.59
N LYS A 12 24.35 12.81 11.85
CA LYS A 12 24.24 13.37 13.21
C LYS A 12 22.95 14.16 13.40
N THR A 13 21.82 13.47 13.38
CA THR A 13 20.60 13.94 14.09
C THR A 13 19.86 12.73 14.65
N GLU A 14 20.41 12.15 15.70
CA GLU A 14 19.62 11.42 16.69
C GLU A 14 19.01 12.43 17.67
N LYS A 15 17.77 12.13 18.08
CA LYS A 15 16.96 12.80 19.11
C LYS A 15 16.41 14.19 18.76
N GLU A 16 15.28 14.17 18.07
CA GLU A 16 14.09 14.91 18.51
C GLU A 16 12.87 14.03 18.28
N GLU A 17 12.57 13.22 19.30
CA GLU A 17 11.27 12.59 19.47
C GLU A 17 10.24 13.67 19.83
N GLU A 18 9.65 14.32 18.85
CA GLU A 18 8.31 14.88 18.98
C GLU A 18 7.79 15.35 17.61
N TRP A 19 6.46 15.26 17.42
CA TRP A 19 5.71 15.70 16.24
C TRP A 19 5.66 14.77 15.02
N CYS A 20 4.81 13.75 15.15
CA CYS A 20 3.65 13.65 14.24
C CYS A 20 2.56 12.85 14.99
N LYS A 21 1.70 13.53 15.74
CA LYS A 21 0.34 13.03 16.00
C LYS A 21 -0.38 13.06 14.65
N VAL A 22 -0.11 12.08 13.79
CA VAL A 22 -1.01 11.82 12.68
C VAL A 22 -2.19 11.10 13.30
N GLU A 23 -3.12 11.90 13.77
CA GLU A 23 -4.51 11.52 13.88
C GLU A 23 -4.97 11.04 12.49
N MET A 24 -4.75 9.75 12.20
CA MET A 24 -5.69 8.98 11.38
C MET A 24 -7.03 8.87 12.14
N ILE A 25 -7.60 10.00 12.54
CA ILE A 25 -8.99 10.11 12.95
C ILE A 25 -9.75 10.09 11.62
N ASN A 26 -10.31 8.97 11.16
CA ASN A 26 -11.35 8.23 11.85
C ASN A 26 -11.50 6.77 11.37
N ILE A 27 -10.44 6.14 10.86
CA ILE A 27 -10.52 4.74 10.39
C ILE A 27 -9.93 3.76 11.41
N SER A 28 -8.99 4.21 12.26
CA SER A 28 -8.42 3.38 13.32
C SER A 28 -9.45 2.93 14.37
N LEU A 29 -10.51 3.70 14.61
CA LEU A 29 -11.55 3.34 15.59
C LEU A 29 -12.46 2.20 15.13
N TYR A 30 -12.52 1.92 13.82
CA TYR A 30 -13.28 0.79 13.27
C TYR A 30 -12.41 -0.41 12.88
N CYS A 31 -11.10 -0.23 12.66
CA CYS A 31 -10.24 -1.28 12.11
C CYS A 31 -9.45 -2.10 13.14
N ASN A 32 -9.33 -1.67 14.39
CA ASN A 32 -8.57 -2.43 15.39
C ASN A 32 -9.20 -3.81 15.68
N ASP A 33 -10.53 -3.89 15.76
CA ASP A 33 -11.23 -5.17 15.98
C ASP A 33 -11.26 -6.05 14.70
N LEU A 34 -11.22 -5.44 13.52
CA LEU A 34 -11.29 -6.11 12.21
C LEU A 34 -9.95 -6.72 11.77
N MET A 35 -8.82 -6.16 12.21
CA MET A 35 -7.49 -6.73 11.94
C MET A 35 -7.29 -8.07 12.67
N ASP A 36 -7.95 -8.26 13.82
CA ASP A 36 -7.89 -9.49 14.61
C ASP A 36 -8.99 -10.52 14.25
N SER A 37 -10.19 -10.09 13.84
CA SER A 37 -11.31 -10.99 13.55
C SER A 37 -11.09 -11.90 12.33
N ASP A 38 -10.31 -11.45 11.34
CA ASP A 38 -9.97 -12.24 10.14
C ASP A 38 -8.83 -13.26 10.41
N MET A 39 -8.30 -13.31 11.64
CA MET A 39 -7.24 -14.25 12.04
C MET A 39 -7.75 -15.62 12.52
N LYS A 40 -9.07 -15.82 12.65
CA LYS A 40 -9.67 -17.08 13.14
C LYS A 40 -10.54 -17.81 12.10
N GLY A 41 -10.58 -17.36 10.85
CA GLY A 41 -11.60 -17.76 9.87
C GLY A 41 -11.16 -18.50 8.62
N ALA A 42 -9.99 -19.14 8.57
CA ALA A 42 -9.60 -19.95 7.40
C ALA A 42 -10.19 -21.38 7.50
N ARG A 43 -11.50 -21.53 7.29
CA ARG A 43 -12.13 -22.84 7.00
C ARG A 43 -13.14 -22.73 5.86
N ASN A 44 -12.79 -23.41 4.76
CA ASN A 44 -13.69 -23.99 3.75
C ASN A 44 -14.88 -23.14 3.28
N TYR A 45 -14.64 -22.27 2.30
CA TYR A 45 -15.65 -21.97 1.29
C TYR A 45 -15.44 -22.88 0.08
N ARG A 46 -16.01 -24.08 0.14
CA ARG A 46 -16.17 -24.96 -1.02
C ARG A 46 -17.59 -24.69 -1.56
N ILE A 47 -17.68 -23.91 -2.64
CA ILE A 47 -18.95 -23.66 -3.34
C ILE A 47 -19.36 -24.97 -4.05
N PRO A 48 -20.53 -25.57 -3.76
CA PRO A 48 -21.00 -26.71 -4.52
C PRO A 48 -21.64 -26.20 -5.82
N LEU A 49 -21.01 -26.48 -6.97
CA LEU A 49 -21.64 -26.31 -8.27
C LEU A 49 -22.52 -27.52 -8.54
N THR A 50 -23.82 -27.39 -8.32
CA THR A 50 -24.81 -28.38 -8.80
C THR A 50 -25.18 -28.05 -10.24
N SER A 51 -24.90 -28.99 -11.13
CA SER A 51 -25.27 -28.97 -12.55
C SER A 51 -26.79 -29.13 -12.69
N LYS A 52 -27.52 -28.02 -12.88
CA LYS A 52 -28.80 -27.90 -13.62
C LYS A 52 -29.49 -26.59 -13.24
N GLU A 53 -29.11 -25.51 -13.88
CA GLU A 53 -29.99 -24.35 -14.11
C GLU A 53 -29.42 -23.48 -15.25
N VAL A 54 -29.40 -24.07 -16.44
CA VAL A 54 -29.18 -23.34 -17.69
C VAL A 54 -30.53 -22.82 -18.16
N ARG A 55 -30.88 -21.59 -17.75
CA ARG A 55 -31.71 -20.70 -18.58
C ARG A 55 -31.67 -19.26 -18.05
N GLY A 56 -30.98 -18.40 -18.80
CA GLY A 56 -31.18 -16.95 -18.75
C GLY A 56 -30.36 -16.20 -17.69
N MET A 57 -29.03 -16.25 -17.76
CA MET A 57 -28.20 -15.21 -17.15
C MET A 57 -27.56 -14.35 -18.23
N ARG A 58 -27.90 -13.06 -18.18
CA ARG A 58 -27.26 -11.97 -18.91
C ARG A 58 -25.75 -12.11 -18.80
N LEU A 59 -25.09 -11.92 -19.95
CA LEU A 59 -23.65 -11.68 -20.10
C LEU A 59 -23.11 -10.99 -18.86
N SER A 60 -22.27 -11.71 -18.11
CA SER A 60 -21.45 -11.18 -17.04
C SER A 60 -20.75 -9.94 -17.58
N SER A 61 -21.15 -8.78 -17.08
CA SER A 61 -20.48 -7.51 -17.36
C SER A 61 -19.01 -7.70 -17.03
N VAL A 62 -18.16 -7.76 -18.06
CA VAL A 62 -16.73 -7.61 -17.92
C VAL A 62 -16.55 -6.33 -17.13
N ILE A 63 -16.03 -6.43 -15.91
CA ILE A 63 -15.77 -5.26 -15.07
C ILE A 63 -14.58 -4.55 -15.72
N ILE A 64 -14.86 -3.57 -16.58
CA ILE A 64 -13.84 -2.76 -17.22
C ILE A 64 -13.36 -1.77 -16.16
N MET A 65 -12.24 -2.09 -15.51
CA MET A 65 -11.50 -1.14 -14.69
C MET A 65 -11.20 0.11 -15.53
N HIS A 66 -11.34 1.29 -14.92
CA HIS A 66 -11.01 2.53 -15.61
C HIS A 66 -9.59 2.48 -16.19
N GLN A 67 -9.44 2.82 -17.47
CA GLN A 67 -8.19 2.67 -18.23
C GLN A 67 -6.99 3.32 -17.54
N ASP A 68 -7.18 4.42 -16.82
CA ASP A 68 -6.09 5.13 -16.13
C ASP A 68 -5.55 4.37 -14.90
N LEU A 69 -6.33 3.48 -14.26
CA LEU A 69 -5.90 2.76 -13.05
C LEU A 69 -5.03 1.55 -13.38
N TRP A 70 -5.30 0.90 -14.51
CA TRP A 70 -4.61 -0.32 -14.91
C TRP A 70 -3.08 -0.14 -15.04
N PRO A 71 -2.57 0.91 -15.73
CA PRO A 71 -1.14 1.18 -15.79
C PRO A 71 -0.46 1.28 -14.42
N LEU A 72 -1.13 1.83 -13.40
CA LEU A 72 -0.55 1.96 -12.06
C LEU A 72 -0.30 0.59 -11.41
N PHE A 73 -1.20 -0.38 -11.61
CA PHE A 73 -1.00 -1.73 -11.12
C PHE A 73 0.13 -2.46 -11.87
N GLU A 74 0.23 -2.27 -13.19
CA GLU A 74 1.32 -2.81 -13.99
C GLU A 74 2.68 -2.20 -13.60
N GLU A 75 2.72 -0.90 -13.28
CA GLU A 75 3.92 -0.24 -12.77
C GLU A 75 4.36 -0.80 -11.42
N ILE A 76 3.41 -1.03 -10.49
CA ILE A 76 3.69 -1.69 -9.21
C ILE A 76 4.27 -3.08 -9.47
N GLN A 77 3.68 -3.85 -10.38
CA GLN A 77 4.14 -5.20 -10.68
C GLN A 77 5.53 -5.23 -11.31
N THR A 78 5.78 -4.33 -12.27
CA THR A 78 7.08 -4.15 -12.91
C THR A 78 8.15 -3.78 -11.88
N MET A 79 7.83 -2.87 -10.97
CA MET A 79 8.72 -2.46 -9.88
C MET A 79 9.03 -3.64 -8.94
N ARG A 80 8.01 -4.40 -8.50
CA ARG A 80 8.21 -5.61 -7.68
C ARG A 80 9.09 -6.63 -8.36
N ASN A 81 8.82 -6.94 -9.64
CA ASN A 81 9.63 -7.84 -10.44
C ASN A 81 11.11 -7.42 -10.45
N LYS A 82 11.38 -6.14 -10.63
CA LYS A 82 12.74 -5.60 -10.62
C LYS A 82 13.44 -5.87 -9.29
N TYR A 83 12.82 -5.52 -8.15
CA TYR A 83 13.46 -5.65 -6.84
C TYR A 83 13.57 -7.11 -6.37
N PHE A 84 12.53 -7.91 -6.53
CA PHE A 84 12.50 -9.30 -6.05
C PHE A 84 13.45 -10.22 -6.82
N ASN A 85 13.85 -9.84 -8.03
CA ASN A 85 14.85 -10.57 -8.82
C ASN A 85 16.30 -10.24 -8.45
N THR A 86 16.53 -9.24 -7.59
CA THR A 86 17.89 -8.90 -7.12
C THR A 86 18.40 -9.89 -6.07
N GLU A 87 19.71 -10.16 -6.07
CA GLU A 87 20.33 -11.09 -5.11
C GLU A 87 20.17 -10.66 -3.64
N LEU A 88 20.09 -9.36 -3.41
CA LEU A 88 19.82 -8.78 -2.09
C LEU A 88 18.47 -9.26 -1.53
N PHE A 89 17.43 -9.27 -2.36
CA PHE A 89 16.10 -9.72 -1.93
C PHE A 89 16.02 -11.25 -1.83
N LYS A 90 16.99 -12.00 -2.39
CA LYS A 90 17.03 -13.47 -2.31
C LYS A 90 17.82 -14.00 -1.11
N SER A 91 18.62 -13.18 -0.43
CA SER A 91 19.59 -13.66 0.56
C SER A 91 19.45 -12.97 1.91
N SER A 92 19.37 -13.77 2.97
CA SER A 92 19.35 -13.33 4.38
C SER A 92 18.34 -12.22 4.69
N ILE A 93 17.13 -12.31 4.12
CA ILE A 93 16.12 -11.24 4.17
C ILE A 93 15.64 -10.88 5.58
N HIS A 94 15.80 -11.78 6.55
CA HIS A 94 15.39 -11.57 7.95
C HIS A 94 16.47 -10.88 8.78
N THR A 95 17.72 -10.87 8.32
CA THR A 95 18.82 -10.26 9.06
C THR A 95 18.69 -8.73 9.03
N ARG A 96 18.76 -8.11 10.21
CA ARG A 96 18.91 -6.66 10.32
C ARG A 96 20.39 -6.32 10.27
N ILE A 97 20.86 -5.79 9.14
CA ILE A 97 22.27 -5.36 9.01
C ILE A 97 22.61 -4.15 9.89
N VAL A 98 21.60 -3.36 10.26
CA VAL A 98 21.70 -2.31 11.28
C VAL A 98 20.63 -2.58 12.34
N PRO A 99 20.99 -2.74 13.64
CA PRO A 99 20.08 -3.25 14.68
C PRO A 99 18.76 -2.48 14.84
N ASP A 100 18.79 -1.16 14.68
CA ASP A 100 17.65 -0.26 14.88
C ASP A 100 16.79 -0.06 13.61
N LYS A 101 17.18 -0.68 12.48
CA LYS A 101 16.49 -0.55 11.19
C LYS A 101 15.88 -1.89 10.78
N TRP A 102 14.70 -1.85 10.17
CA TRP A 102 13.96 -3.04 9.74
C TRP A 102 14.72 -3.90 8.73
N SER A 103 14.64 -5.21 8.77
CA SER A 103 15.23 -6.09 7.74
C SER A 103 14.55 -5.92 6.37
N VAL A 104 15.03 -6.63 5.34
CA VAL A 104 14.36 -6.71 4.03
C VAL A 104 12.94 -7.25 4.20
N ALA A 105 12.79 -8.36 4.91
CA ALA A 105 11.51 -9.00 5.16
C ALA A 105 10.53 -8.07 5.90
N GLU A 106 11.01 -7.37 6.93
CA GLU A 106 10.20 -6.41 7.70
C GLU A 106 9.78 -5.21 6.85
N SER A 107 10.64 -4.73 5.95
CA SER A 107 10.33 -3.63 5.03
C SER A 107 9.25 -4.03 4.02
N ILE A 108 9.33 -5.23 3.44
CA ILE A 108 8.29 -5.77 2.55
C ILE A 108 6.98 -5.97 3.32
N TYR A 109 7.05 -6.53 4.53
CA TYR A 109 5.89 -6.76 5.37
C TYR A 109 5.19 -5.45 5.76
N HIS A 110 5.96 -4.38 6.04
CA HIS A 110 5.43 -3.05 6.26
C HIS A 110 4.62 -2.52 5.06
N CYS A 111 5.14 -2.68 3.84
CA CYS A 111 4.42 -2.32 2.62
C CYS A 111 3.11 -3.12 2.48
N TYR A 112 3.12 -4.41 2.81
CA TYR A 112 1.93 -5.24 2.87
C TYR A 112 0.89 -4.70 3.87
N LEU A 113 1.30 -4.31 5.08
CA LEU A 113 0.40 -3.76 6.09
C LEU A 113 -0.28 -2.48 5.61
N LEU A 114 0.48 -1.57 4.96
CA LEU A 114 -0.09 -0.34 4.42
C LEU A 114 -1.08 -0.62 3.28
N LEU A 115 -0.73 -1.54 2.37
CA LEU A 115 -1.61 -1.94 1.27
C LEU A 115 -2.91 -2.56 1.81
N LYS A 116 -2.79 -3.48 2.78
CA LYS A 116 -3.94 -4.11 3.45
C LYS A 116 -4.84 -3.08 4.13
N LEU A 117 -4.25 -2.16 4.90
CA LEU A 117 -4.99 -1.08 5.56
C LEU A 117 -5.73 -0.20 4.55
N THR A 118 -5.04 0.17 3.47
CA THR A 118 -5.63 0.98 2.39
C THR A 118 -6.78 0.25 1.72
N ARG A 119 -6.62 -1.04 1.41
CA ARG A 119 -7.69 -1.87 0.85
C ARG A 119 -8.89 -1.99 1.80
N ILE A 120 -8.68 -2.30 3.08
CA ILE A 120 -9.78 -2.36 4.07
C ILE A 120 -10.53 -1.03 4.08
N THR A 121 -9.79 0.07 4.22
CA THR A 121 -10.34 1.42 4.18
C THR A 121 -11.19 1.64 2.93
N SER A 122 -10.64 1.27 1.77
CA SER A 122 -11.29 1.43 0.47
C SER A 122 -12.59 0.63 0.37
N ALA A 123 -12.59 -0.62 0.84
CA ALA A 123 -13.75 -1.52 0.79
C ALA A 123 -14.96 -0.96 1.56
N TYR A 124 -14.73 -0.23 2.64
CA TYR A 124 -15.80 0.42 3.42
C TYR A 124 -16.09 1.85 2.97
N TYR A 125 -15.06 2.63 2.68
CA TYR A 125 -15.20 4.05 2.38
C TYR A 125 -15.76 4.31 0.98
N LEU A 126 -15.29 3.57 -0.04
CA LEU A 126 -15.68 3.84 -1.42
C LEU A 126 -17.18 3.67 -1.67
N PRO A 127 -17.87 2.61 -1.18
CA PRO A 127 -19.32 2.50 -1.35
C PRO A 127 -20.08 3.71 -0.78
N ILE A 128 -19.67 4.19 0.40
CA ILE A 128 -20.28 5.35 1.07
C ILE A 128 -20.00 6.63 0.27
N ALA A 129 -18.76 6.83 -0.17
CA ALA A 129 -18.37 8.00 -0.96
C ALA A 129 -19.06 8.04 -2.34
N CYS A 130 -19.18 6.89 -3.01
CA CYS A 130 -19.92 6.72 -4.25
C CYS A 130 -21.40 7.06 -4.06
N PHE A 131 -22.01 6.55 -2.98
CA PHE A 131 -23.38 6.88 -2.62
C PHE A 131 -23.53 8.39 -2.42
N TYR A 132 -22.69 9.01 -1.60
CA TYR A 132 -22.70 10.46 -1.35
C TYR A 132 -22.54 11.29 -2.63
N MET A 133 -21.62 10.89 -3.51
CA MET A 133 -21.41 11.54 -4.81
C MET A 133 -22.67 11.49 -5.68
N LYS A 134 -23.39 10.37 -5.70
CA LYS A 134 -24.64 10.21 -6.45
C LYS A 134 -25.72 11.21 -6.01
N PHE A 135 -25.79 11.54 -4.71
CA PHE A 135 -26.71 12.57 -4.20
C PHE A 135 -26.24 13.98 -4.52
N ARG A 136 -24.95 14.28 -4.32
CA ARG A 136 -24.42 15.64 -4.52
C ARG A 136 -24.23 16.02 -5.98
N ARG A 137 -24.14 15.04 -6.88
CA ARG A 137 -23.87 15.21 -8.33
C ARG A 137 -22.80 16.27 -8.63
N PRO A 138 -21.62 16.17 -8.00
CA PRO A 138 -20.59 17.18 -8.16
C PRO A 138 -20.01 17.15 -9.59
N LYS A 139 -19.65 18.32 -10.11
CA LYS A 139 -18.94 18.43 -11.39
C LYS A 139 -17.43 18.42 -11.13
N VAL A 140 -16.73 17.43 -11.70
CA VAL A 140 -15.26 17.40 -11.71
C VAL A 140 -14.77 18.50 -12.63
N LYS A 141 -14.20 19.57 -12.06
CA LYS A 141 -13.69 20.71 -12.85
C LYS A 141 -12.37 20.39 -13.55
N ARG A 142 -11.54 19.55 -12.92
CA ARG A 142 -10.21 19.14 -13.41
C ARG A 142 -9.89 17.73 -12.93
N TYR A 143 -9.34 16.92 -13.83
CA TYR A 143 -8.81 15.58 -13.55
C TYR A 143 -7.34 15.70 -13.15
N ILE A 144 -7.09 16.06 -11.89
CA ILE A 144 -5.73 16.20 -11.35
C ILE A 144 -5.38 14.91 -10.61
N ASP A 145 -4.32 14.25 -11.04
CA ASP A 145 -3.78 13.05 -10.39
C ASP A 145 -2.28 13.18 -10.09
N ASP A 146 -1.70 14.38 -10.25
CA ASP A 146 -0.33 14.66 -9.84
C ASP A 146 -0.15 14.31 -8.37
N MET A 147 0.91 13.55 -8.07
CA MET A 147 1.24 13.12 -6.72
C MET A 147 2.74 13.30 -6.50
N GLU A 148 3.12 14.29 -5.70
CA GLU A 148 4.50 14.48 -5.28
C GLU A 148 4.98 13.27 -4.44
N ASN A 149 6.25 12.89 -4.60
CA ASN A 149 6.88 11.94 -3.70
C ASN A 149 7.12 12.58 -2.32
N ILE A 150 6.13 12.45 -1.44
CA ILE A 150 6.18 13.00 -0.08
C ILE A 150 7.26 12.33 0.79
N TYR A 151 7.71 11.12 0.44
CA TYR A 151 8.74 10.37 1.16
C TYR A 151 10.17 10.78 0.79
N ARG A 152 10.35 11.66 -0.19
CA ARG A 152 11.68 12.21 -0.54
C ARG A 152 12.16 13.28 0.45
N LYS A 153 11.26 13.92 1.19
CA LYS A 153 11.56 15.09 2.03
C LYS A 153 11.94 14.68 3.45
N LYS A 154 10.94 14.45 4.32
CA LYS A 154 11.13 14.15 5.74
C LYS A 154 10.88 12.67 6.02
N THR A 155 11.75 12.05 6.80
CA THR A 155 11.51 10.71 7.35
C THR A 155 10.32 10.77 8.29
N MET A 156 9.35 9.88 8.11
CA MET A 156 8.15 9.82 8.93
C MET A 156 8.19 8.56 9.81
N LYS A 157 7.84 8.71 11.08
CA LYS A 157 7.68 7.56 11.98
C LYS A 157 6.45 6.77 11.55
N ALA A 158 6.63 5.47 11.31
CA ALA A 158 5.50 4.61 10.97
C ALA A 158 4.50 4.54 12.14
N PRO A 159 3.19 4.69 11.87
CA PRO A 159 2.14 4.43 12.84
C PRO A 159 2.27 3.02 13.44
N PHE A 160 1.87 2.85 14.70
CA PHE A 160 2.04 1.58 15.41
C PHE A 160 1.40 0.38 14.70
N ILE A 161 0.23 0.57 14.07
CA ILE A 161 -0.46 -0.48 13.29
C ILE A 161 0.32 -0.94 12.05
N LEU A 162 1.22 -0.08 11.54
CA LEU A 162 2.05 -0.40 10.38
C LEU A 162 3.44 -0.88 10.79
N LYS A 163 3.79 -0.93 12.08
CA LYS A 163 5.06 -1.50 12.50
C LYS A 163 5.05 -3.01 12.22
N PRO A 164 6.07 -3.54 11.54
CA PRO A 164 6.09 -4.96 11.17
C PRO A 164 6.20 -5.82 12.43
N LYS A 165 5.13 -6.56 12.73
CA LYS A 165 5.09 -7.62 13.75
C LYS A 165 4.81 -8.93 13.03
N MET A 166 5.86 -9.51 12.46
CA MET A 166 5.72 -10.75 11.69
C MET A 166 5.37 -11.92 12.62
N LYS A 167 4.35 -12.70 12.26
CA LYS A 167 3.89 -13.87 13.04
C LYS A 167 4.86 -15.06 12.96
N LYS A 168 5.63 -15.10 11.89
CA LYS A 168 6.62 -16.12 11.57
C LYS A 168 7.66 -15.51 10.63
N GLU A 169 8.76 -16.21 10.43
CA GLU A 169 9.69 -15.90 9.34
C GLU A 169 9.05 -16.31 8.00
N TYR A 170 8.62 -15.33 7.23
CA TYR A 170 8.08 -15.54 5.90
C TYR A 170 9.21 -15.72 4.89
N THR A 171 9.03 -16.62 3.93
CA THR A 171 9.90 -16.68 2.75
C THR A 171 9.65 -15.46 1.86
N LEU A 172 10.61 -15.12 0.99
CA LEU A 172 10.44 -14.04 0.01
C LEU A 172 9.20 -14.25 -0.86
N LYS A 173 8.94 -15.50 -1.26
CA LYS A 173 7.76 -15.87 -2.04
C LYS A 173 6.47 -15.58 -1.26
N GLU A 174 6.38 -15.99 0.00
CA GLU A 174 5.19 -15.72 0.81
C GLU A 174 4.95 -14.23 1.02
N LEU A 175 6.01 -13.44 1.25
CA LEU A 175 5.89 -11.98 1.34
C LEU A 175 5.39 -11.36 0.04
N ARG A 176 5.86 -11.87 -1.11
CA ARG A 176 5.33 -11.49 -2.42
C ARG A 176 3.86 -11.85 -2.56
N ASP A 177 3.51 -13.09 -2.27
CA ASP A 177 2.13 -13.58 -2.39
C ASP A 177 1.16 -12.74 -1.55
N LEU A 178 1.57 -12.32 -0.34
CA LEU A 178 0.78 -11.40 0.51
C LEU A 178 0.53 -10.05 -0.18
N LEU A 179 1.53 -9.48 -0.84
CA LEU A 179 1.39 -8.23 -1.59
C LEU A 179 0.49 -8.40 -2.81
N GLU A 180 0.68 -9.48 -3.58
CA GLU A 180 -0.13 -9.76 -4.77
C GLU A 180 -1.60 -9.98 -4.41
N GLU A 181 -1.86 -10.78 -3.36
CA GLU A 181 -3.21 -11.05 -2.88
C GLU A 181 -3.94 -9.76 -2.48
N GLU A 182 -3.30 -8.90 -1.68
CA GLU A 182 -3.90 -7.63 -1.29
C GLU A 182 -4.02 -6.65 -2.47
N THR A 183 -3.14 -6.75 -3.48
CA THR A 183 -3.22 -5.96 -4.72
C THR A 183 -4.44 -6.36 -5.54
N GLU A 184 -4.71 -7.66 -5.71
CA GLU A 184 -5.90 -8.13 -6.42
C GLU A 184 -7.20 -7.74 -5.71
N LYS A 185 -7.23 -7.82 -4.38
CA LYS A 185 -8.37 -7.32 -3.61
C LYS A 185 -8.53 -5.80 -3.74
N MET A 186 -7.43 -5.04 -3.80
CA MET A 186 -7.46 -3.59 -4.03
C MET A 186 -7.99 -3.26 -5.42
N LYS A 187 -7.55 -3.99 -6.46
CA LYS A 187 -8.08 -3.90 -7.83
C LYS A 187 -9.60 -4.11 -7.83
N ALA A 188 -10.09 -5.12 -7.12
CA ALA A 188 -11.52 -5.38 -7.00
C ALA A 188 -12.30 -4.23 -6.32
N CYS A 189 -11.69 -3.52 -5.36
CA CYS A 189 -12.33 -2.37 -4.71
C CYS A 189 -12.53 -1.17 -5.65
N VAL A 190 -11.64 -0.99 -6.64
CA VAL A 190 -11.66 0.17 -7.55
C VAL A 190 -12.19 -0.14 -8.95
N SER A 191 -12.37 -1.41 -9.29
CA SER A 191 -12.73 -1.87 -10.63
C SER A 191 -14.08 -1.34 -11.12
N SER A 192 -15.01 -1.07 -10.21
CA SER A 192 -16.36 -0.57 -10.53
C SER A 192 -16.46 0.97 -10.55
N LEU A 193 -15.38 1.68 -10.24
CA LEU A 193 -15.40 3.14 -10.18
C LEU A 193 -15.37 3.76 -11.58
N THR A 194 -16.21 4.77 -11.80
CA THR A 194 -16.13 5.62 -13.00
C THR A 194 -14.92 6.54 -12.94
N LYS A 195 -14.56 7.14 -14.08
CA LYS A 195 -13.53 8.18 -14.13
C LYS A 195 -13.81 9.29 -13.12
N GLU A 196 -15.01 9.82 -13.14
CA GLU A 196 -15.40 10.94 -12.27
C GLU A 196 -15.26 10.56 -10.80
N GLN A 197 -15.63 9.33 -10.42
CA GLN A 197 -15.45 8.83 -9.06
C GLN A 197 -13.98 8.75 -8.66
N CYS A 198 -13.11 8.23 -9.54
CA CYS A 198 -11.68 8.10 -9.27
C CYS A 198 -10.99 9.44 -8.98
N TYR A 199 -11.42 10.52 -9.63
CA TYR A 199 -10.80 11.84 -9.46
C TYR A 199 -11.53 12.73 -8.45
N TRP A 200 -12.80 12.46 -8.16
CA TRP A 200 -13.59 13.24 -7.22
C TRP A 200 -13.52 12.73 -5.78
N ILE A 201 -13.62 11.41 -5.58
CA ILE A 201 -13.64 10.81 -4.25
C ILE A 201 -12.25 10.99 -3.63
N ARG A 202 -12.20 11.73 -2.51
CA ARG A 202 -10.97 11.98 -1.75
C ARG A 202 -10.95 11.16 -0.49
N TYR A 203 -9.83 10.53 -0.20
CA TYR A 203 -9.62 9.83 1.07
C TYR A 203 -9.44 10.86 2.19
N PRO A 204 -9.97 10.60 3.39
CA PRO A 204 -9.82 11.46 4.54
C PRO A 204 -8.41 11.31 5.16
N ASP A 205 -7.37 11.48 4.36
CA ASP A 205 -5.97 11.39 4.79
C ASP A 205 -5.27 12.75 4.62
N PRO A 206 -5.04 13.50 5.73
CA PRO A 206 -4.46 14.84 5.66
C PRO A 206 -2.97 14.84 5.29
N VAL A 207 -2.24 13.74 5.49
CA VAL A 207 -0.79 13.68 5.26
C VAL A 207 -0.44 13.91 3.77
N PRO A 208 -1.05 13.18 2.81
CA PRO A 208 -1.00 13.48 1.39
C PRO A 208 -2.05 14.50 0.93
N LYS A 209 -2.56 15.36 1.82
CA LYS A 209 -3.53 16.45 1.51
C LYS A 209 -4.83 15.98 0.85
N TYR A 210 -5.46 14.95 1.41
CA TYR A 210 -6.75 14.39 0.98
C TYR A 210 -6.73 13.91 -0.49
N PRO A 211 -5.93 12.88 -0.80
CA PRO A 211 -5.71 12.40 -2.16
C PRO A 211 -6.98 11.76 -2.73
N ASN A 212 -7.17 11.89 -4.04
CA ASN A 212 -8.19 11.11 -4.75
C ASN A 212 -7.76 9.65 -4.97
N VAL A 213 -8.64 8.82 -5.53
CA VAL A 213 -8.37 7.38 -5.74
C VAL A 213 -7.12 7.17 -6.59
N MET A 214 -6.95 7.94 -7.67
CA MET A 214 -5.77 7.87 -8.54
C MET A 214 -4.47 8.17 -7.76
N GLN A 215 -4.49 9.24 -6.97
CA GLN A 215 -3.36 9.67 -6.15
C GLN A 215 -3.04 8.65 -5.05
N VAL A 216 -4.04 8.00 -4.44
CA VAL A 216 -3.80 6.91 -3.47
C VAL A 216 -3.09 5.73 -4.11
N MET A 217 -3.47 5.33 -5.33
CA MET A 217 -2.77 4.25 -6.04
C MET A 217 -1.32 4.62 -6.37
N LYS A 218 -1.09 5.85 -6.84
CA LYS A 218 0.27 6.38 -7.02
C LYS A 218 1.05 6.39 -5.71
N LEU A 219 0.43 6.79 -4.61
CA LEU A 219 1.05 6.86 -3.30
C LEU A 219 1.50 5.48 -2.79
N LEU A 220 0.68 4.43 -3.00
CA LEU A 220 1.06 3.06 -2.67
C LEU A 220 2.33 2.61 -3.40
N LYS A 221 2.39 2.87 -4.72
CA LYS A 221 3.59 2.59 -5.52
C LYS A 221 4.82 3.35 -5.00
N ILE A 222 4.68 4.66 -4.81
CA ILE A 222 5.77 5.53 -4.36
C ILE A 222 6.29 5.06 -2.99
N HIS A 223 5.40 4.71 -2.07
CA HIS A 223 5.75 4.21 -0.75
C HIS A 223 6.53 2.90 -0.84
N GLU A 224 6.03 1.92 -1.60
CA GLU A 224 6.69 0.63 -1.74
C GLU A 224 8.09 0.77 -2.37
N GLU A 225 8.21 1.55 -3.45
CA GLU A 225 9.49 1.84 -4.10
C GLU A 225 10.47 2.56 -3.17
N HIS A 226 9.98 3.50 -2.35
CA HIS A 226 10.79 4.18 -1.35
C HIS A 226 11.42 3.18 -0.37
N HIS A 227 10.61 2.28 0.21
CA HIS A 227 11.11 1.29 1.15
C HIS A 227 12.12 0.34 0.53
N TYR A 228 11.88 -0.13 -0.70
CA TYR A 228 12.84 -0.98 -1.42
C TYR A 228 14.14 -0.25 -1.69
N THR A 229 14.09 1.02 -2.12
CA THR A 229 15.28 1.84 -2.32
C THR A 229 16.08 2.01 -1.03
N VAL A 230 15.41 2.32 0.08
CA VAL A 230 16.04 2.54 1.39
C VAL A 230 16.75 1.27 1.88
N VAL A 231 16.08 0.11 1.82
CA VAL A 231 16.72 -1.13 2.25
C VAL A 231 17.87 -1.51 1.31
N THR A 232 17.71 -1.37 -0.01
CA THR A 232 18.77 -1.67 -0.97
C THR A 232 20.03 -0.85 -0.69
N LYS A 233 19.89 0.47 -0.52
CA LYS A 233 21.04 1.35 -0.24
C LYS A 233 21.77 0.96 1.04
N ARG A 234 21.02 0.68 2.11
CA ARG A 234 21.59 0.31 3.40
C ARG A 234 22.31 -1.04 3.34
N GLU A 235 21.70 -2.07 2.76
CA GLU A 235 22.36 -3.37 2.61
C GLU A 235 23.62 -3.26 1.76
N CYS A 236 23.61 -2.49 0.67
CA CYS A 236 24.83 -2.24 -0.12
C CYS A 236 25.93 -1.53 0.69
N GLN A 237 25.56 -0.68 1.64
CA GLN A 237 26.52 0.07 2.47
C GLN A 237 27.15 -0.78 3.59
N PHE A 238 26.38 -1.68 4.20
CA PHE A 238 26.78 -2.35 5.46
C PHE A 238 27.00 -3.86 5.35
N ARG A 239 26.72 -4.50 4.21
CA ARG A 239 26.93 -5.94 3.99
C ARG A 239 28.36 -6.30 3.54
N GLY A 240 29.30 -5.35 3.61
CA GLY A 240 30.72 -5.53 3.28
C GLY A 240 31.45 -6.44 4.26
#